data_AF-A0A1C7EAI5-F1
#
_entry.id   AF-A0A1C7EAI5-F1
#
_cell.length_a   1.000
_cell.length_b   1.000
_cell.length_c   1.000
_cell.angle_alpha   90.00
_cell.angle_beta   90.00
_cell.angle_gamma   90.00
#
_symmetry.space_group_name_H-M   'P 1'
#
loop_
_entity.id
_entity.type
_entity.pdbx_description
1 polymer ?
#
loop_
_entity_poly.entity_id
_entity_poly.type
_entity_poly.pdbx_seq_one_letter_code
_entity_poly.pdbx_strand_id
1 'polypeptide(L)'
;MIGPRYFDLYVRLLRLIIPLAVLITLIVVTIVGIVSGIGEDETLISVLGSLIGNIIGAIFNTIMQTLFWITLVVAVMDWADKSGVETPLGLMMEEWSPDDLKEWGGEGPLLEPVEAKVAKSQIFGSLIWMVIWTTVYFNADKVLGIYTDDGEGLRFQMAVFNQEVLVSYWPFIALVIVLELSLAIWQWRAGYWNYRLATFNAAVQTVSVLVFVLIFTNSKLLNPEFRQFLTDTFGGSTALTWIFGGILIIMIVGALSDIIQGYRRAAKSGKSEAPLG
;
A
#
# COMPACT_ATOMS: atom_id res chain seq x y z
N MET A 1 7.92 -29.14 19.87
CA MET A 1 7.16 -28.04 20.54
C MET A 1 8.20 -27.02 20.94
N ILE A 2 7.97 -25.72 20.74
CA ILE A 2 8.94 -24.68 21.11
C ILE A 2 8.92 -24.53 22.64
N GLY A 3 10.07 -24.69 23.30
CA GLY A 3 10.21 -24.52 24.73
C GLY A 3 9.83 -23.11 25.22
N PRO A 4 9.37 -22.98 26.48
CA PRO A 4 8.93 -21.69 27.06
C PRO A 4 10.02 -20.61 27.02
N ARG A 5 11.31 -21.00 27.03
CA ARG A 5 12.46 -20.12 26.89
C ARG A 5 12.45 -19.29 25.59
N TYR A 6 12.20 -19.93 24.46
CA TYR A 6 12.30 -19.28 23.14
C TYR A 6 10.96 -18.73 22.63
N PHE A 7 9.87 -18.93 23.37
CA PHE A 7 8.54 -18.54 22.94
C PHE A 7 8.36 -17.02 22.79
N ASP A 8 8.87 -16.22 23.73
CA ASP A 8 8.76 -14.76 23.64
C ASP A 8 9.59 -14.20 22.47
N LEU A 9 10.84 -14.67 22.33
CA LEU A 9 11.68 -14.39 21.17
C LEU A 9 10.95 -14.72 19.86
N TYR A 10 10.36 -15.90 19.74
CA TYR A 10 9.59 -16.33 18.56
C TYR A 10 8.45 -15.36 18.23
N VAL A 11 7.63 -14.98 19.20
CA VAL A 11 6.50 -14.07 18.99
C VAL A 11 6.99 -12.67 18.60
N ARG A 12 8.05 -12.16 19.25
CA ARG A 12 8.63 -10.85 18.92
C ARG A 12 9.21 -10.84 17.50
N LEU A 13 9.94 -11.89 17.10
CA LEU A 13 10.46 -12.05 15.74
C LEU A 13 9.33 -12.06 14.69
N LEU A 14 8.25 -12.81 14.93
CA LEU A 14 7.11 -12.82 14.00
C LEU A 14 6.46 -11.44 13.85
N ARG A 15 6.26 -10.71 14.96
CA ARG A 15 5.66 -9.37 14.94
C ARG A 15 6.50 -8.35 14.18
N LEU A 16 7.82 -8.53 14.14
CA LEU A 16 8.76 -7.63 13.46
C LEU A 16 8.99 -8.03 11.99
N ILE A 17 9.23 -9.32 11.74
CA ILE A 17 9.67 -9.81 10.42
C ILE A 17 8.51 -9.92 9.43
N ILE A 18 7.33 -10.43 9.84
CA ILE A 18 6.19 -10.59 8.91
C ILE A 18 5.82 -9.28 8.19
N PRO A 19 5.63 -8.14 8.89
CA PRO A 19 5.29 -6.88 8.23
C PRO A 19 6.37 -6.38 7.27
N LEU A 20 7.64 -6.53 7.66
CA LEU A 20 8.77 -6.13 6.82
C LEU A 20 8.87 -7.01 5.56
N ALA A 21 8.70 -8.31 5.72
CA ALA A 21 8.70 -9.25 4.60
C ALA A 21 7.54 -8.95 3.63
N VAL A 22 6.33 -8.70 4.14
CA VAL A 22 5.17 -8.32 3.30
C VAL A 22 5.42 -6.99 2.58
N LEU A 23 6.03 -6.01 3.23
CA LEU A 23 6.38 -4.73 2.60
C LEU A 23 7.34 -4.94 1.42
N ILE A 24 8.41 -5.71 1.61
CA ILE A 24 9.38 -6.05 0.57
C ILE A 24 8.68 -6.80 -0.58
N THR A 25 7.84 -7.77 -0.26
CA THR A 25 7.07 -8.51 -1.26
C THR A 25 6.19 -7.60 -2.09
N LEU A 26 5.50 -6.63 -1.49
CA LEU A 26 4.67 -5.68 -2.24
C LEU A 26 5.50 -4.81 -3.18
N ILE A 27 6.68 -4.34 -2.75
CA ILE A 27 7.61 -3.60 -3.62
C ILE A 27 8.03 -4.48 -4.81
N VAL A 28 8.40 -5.75 -4.56
CA VAL A 28 8.79 -6.68 -5.62
C VAL A 28 7.63 -6.94 -6.58
N VAL A 29 6.42 -7.17 -6.08
CA VAL A 29 5.22 -7.38 -6.91
C VAL A 29 4.92 -6.15 -7.77
N THR A 30 5.09 -4.93 -7.23
CA THR A 30 4.94 -3.69 -8.01
C THR A 30 5.97 -3.63 -9.14
N ILE A 31 7.25 -3.87 -8.86
CA ILE A 31 8.31 -3.83 -9.89
C ILE A 31 8.05 -4.89 -10.96
N VAL A 32 7.70 -6.11 -10.56
CA VAL A 32 7.36 -7.20 -11.49
C VAL A 32 6.13 -6.82 -12.32
N GLY A 33 5.07 -6.27 -11.73
CA GLY A 33 3.88 -5.82 -12.45
C GLY A 33 4.16 -4.71 -13.47
N ILE A 34 5.12 -3.84 -13.20
CA ILE A 34 5.58 -2.81 -14.15
C ILE A 34 6.39 -3.45 -15.29
N VAL A 35 7.34 -4.34 -14.96
CA VAL A 35 8.37 -4.83 -15.92
C VAL A 35 7.88 -6.01 -16.77
N SER A 36 7.11 -6.93 -16.19
CA SER A 36 6.68 -8.15 -16.89
C SER A 36 5.72 -7.86 -18.04
N GLY A 37 5.13 -6.67 -18.07
CA GLY A 37 4.18 -6.24 -19.09
C GLY A 37 2.87 -7.03 -19.02
N ILE A 38 1.81 -6.38 -19.48
CA ILE A 38 0.50 -7.02 -19.65
C ILE A 38 0.41 -7.54 -21.11
N GLY A 39 -0.20 -8.71 -21.31
CA GLY A 39 -0.42 -9.27 -22.65
C GLY A 39 -1.40 -8.41 -23.46
N GLU A 40 -1.20 -8.31 -24.77
CA GLU A 40 -1.98 -7.43 -25.67
C GLU A 40 -3.47 -7.82 -25.77
N ASP A 41 -3.81 -9.07 -25.43
CA ASP A 41 -5.19 -9.60 -25.48
C ASP A 41 -5.88 -9.68 -24.10
N GLU A 42 -5.27 -9.13 -23.04
CA GLU A 42 -5.88 -9.15 -21.71
C GLU A 42 -6.85 -7.97 -21.52
N THR A 43 -8.08 -8.29 -21.10
CA THR A 43 -9.06 -7.28 -20.67
C THR A 43 -8.66 -6.65 -19.33
N LEU A 44 -9.09 -5.40 -19.08
CA LEU A 44 -8.93 -4.75 -17.77
C LEU A 44 -9.35 -5.65 -16.60
N ILE A 45 -10.44 -6.42 -16.74
CA ILE A 45 -10.94 -7.29 -15.67
C ILE A 45 -10.01 -8.47 -15.44
N SER A 46 -9.52 -9.14 -16.48
CA SER A 46 -8.57 -10.25 -16.34
C SER A 46 -7.25 -9.78 -15.74
N VAL A 47 -6.76 -8.61 -16.16
CA VAL A 47 -5.55 -7.98 -15.60
C VAL A 47 -5.72 -7.69 -14.12
N LEU A 48 -6.80 -7.02 -13.73
CA LEU A 48 -7.04 -6.70 -12.32
C LEU A 48 -7.22 -7.97 -11.49
N GLY A 49 -7.90 -8.97 -12.03
CA GLY A 49 -8.07 -10.28 -11.40
C GLY A 49 -6.73 -11.01 -11.19
N SER A 50 -5.88 -11.06 -12.21
CA SER A 50 -4.55 -11.69 -12.12
C SER A 50 -3.64 -10.91 -11.18
N LEU A 51 -3.65 -9.59 -11.21
CA LEU A 51 -2.87 -8.74 -10.33
C LEU A 51 -3.27 -8.92 -8.86
N ILE A 52 -4.58 -8.91 -8.55
CA ILE A 52 -5.08 -9.16 -7.19
C ILE A 52 -4.72 -10.58 -6.75
N GLY A 53 -4.89 -11.58 -7.62
CA GLY A 53 -4.51 -12.97 -7.35
C GLY A 53 -3.02 -13.10 -7.02
N ASN A 54 -2.17 -12.44 -7.79
CA ASN A 54 -0.72 -12.41 -7.59
C ASN A 54 -0.33 -11.72 -6.28
N ILE A 55 -0.96 -10.59 -5.94
CA ILE A 55 -0.74 -9.90 -4.67
C ILE A 55 -1.10 -10.81 -3.49
N ILE A 56 -2.29 -11.43 -3.52
CA ILE A 56 -2.75 -12.33 -2.45
C ILE A 56 -1.83 -13.55 -2.33
N GLY A 57 -1.50 -14.18 -3.46
CA GLY A 57 -0.62 -15.34 -3.51
C GLY A 57 0.78 -15.02 -2.99
N ALA A 58 1.35 -13.86 -3.37
CA ALA A 58 2.65 -13.42 -2.92
C ALA A 58 2.68 -13.13 -1.42
N ILE A 59 1.67 -12.44 -0.88
CA ILE A 59 1.54 -12.18 0.57
C ILE A 59 1.42 -13.50 1.33
N PHE A 60 0.53 -14.39 0.89
CA PHE A 60 0.31 -15.68 1.53
C PHE A 60 1.60 -16.52 1.56
N ASN A 61 2.27 -16.66 0.41
CA ASN A 61 3.53 -17.38 0.31
C ASN A 61 4.60 -16.75 1.22
N THR A 62 4.71 -15.42 1.24
CA THR A 62 5.67 -14.70 2.09
C THR A 62 5.46 -14.99 3.58
N ILE A 63 4.20 -14.96 4.03
CA ILE A 63 3.85 -15.28 5.42
C ILE A 63 4.22 -16.73 5.75
N MET A 64 3.87 -17.67 4.88
CA MET A 64 4.19 -19.09 5.09
C MET A 64 5.70 -19.35 5.15
N GLN A 65 6.47 -18.78 4.22
CA GLN A 65 7.93 -18.89 4.21
C GLN A 65 8.55 -18.28 5.46
N THR A 66 8.08 -17.10 5.86
CA THR A 66 8.56 -16.40 7.06
C THR A 66 8.29 -17.23 8.32
N LEU A 67 7.07 -17.76 8.47
CA LEU A 67 6.70 -18.63 9.58
C LEU A 67 7.56 -19.90 9.61
N PHE A 68 7.75 -20.55 8.46
CA PHE A 68 8.55 -21.76 8.35
C PHE A 68 9.99 -21.54 8.80
N TRP A 69 10.67 -20.53 8.25
CA TRP A 69 12.07 -20.30 8.56
C TRP A 69 12.30 -19.82 10.00
N ILE A 70 11.43 -18.95 10.53
CA ILE A 70 11.53 -18.52 11.93
C ILE A 70 11.29 -19.70 12.87
N THR A 71 10.27 -20.52 12.60
CA THR A 71 9.98 -21.71 13.40
C THR A 71 11.14 -22.70 13.35
N LEU A 72 11.72 -22.93 12.16
CA LEU A 72 12.84 -23.83 11.99
C LEU A 72 14.06 -23.34 12.79
N VAL A 73 14.44 -22.07 12.67
CA VAL A 73 15.58 -21.49 13.39
C VAL A 73 15.38 -21.60 14.90
N VAL A 74 14.21 -21.20 15.40
CA VAL A 74 13.89 -21.29 16.84
C VAL A 74 13.87 -22.75 17.32
N ALA A 75 13.33 -23.67 16.53
CA ALA A 75 13.32 -25.10 16.87
C ALA A 75 14.74 -25.69 16.90
N VAL A 76 15.63 -25.29 15.98
CA VAL A 76 17.03 -25.70 16.02
C VAL A 76 17.74 -25.12 17.24
N MET A 77 17.48 -23.86 17.60
CA MET A 77 18.04 -23.25 18.81
C MET A 77 17.60 -23.98 20.08
N ASP A 78 16.29 -24.27 20.21
CA ASP A 78 15.72 -25.02 21.34
C ASP A 78 16.28 -26.45 21.42
N TRP A 79 16.45 -27.11 20.27
CA TRP A 79 17.05 -28.45 20.21
C TRP A 79 18.54 -28.46 20.58
N ALA A 80 19.29 -27.44 20.19
CA ALA A 80 20.73 -27.34 20.47
C ALA A 80 21.03 -26.89 21.91
N ASP A 81 20.05 -26.31 22.59
CA ASP A 81 20.19 -25.80 23.95
C ASP A 81 20.25 -26.94 24.99
N LYS A 82 21.39 -27.02 25.68
CA LYS A 82 21.63 -28.00 26.76
C LYS A 82 21.76 -27.35 28.14
N SER A 83 21.51 -26.05 28.24
CA SER A 83 21.79 -25.29 29.45
C SER A 83 20.80 -25.55 30.60
N GLY A 84 19.61 -26.11 30.31
CA GLY A 84 18.60 -26.42 31.32
C GLY A 84 17.95 -25.19 31.97
N VAL A 85 18.19 -24.00 31.43
CA VAL A 85 17.63 -22.73 31.90
C VAL A 85 16.30 -22.49 31.19
N GLU A 86 15.24 -22.17 31.94
CA GLU A 86 13.90 -21.93 31.40
C GLU A 86 13.51 -20.44 31.29
N THR A 87 14.42 -19.53 31.64
CA THR A 87 14.15 -18.09 31.58
C THR A 87 13.90 -17.64 30.13
N PRO A 88 12.78 -16.93 29.84
CA PRO A 88 12.50 -16.45 28.49
C PRO A 88 13.60 -15.54 27.95
N LEU A 89 13.83 -15.59 26.64
CA LEU A 89 14.80 -14.73 25.95
C LEU A 89 14.10 -13.58 25.20
N GLY A 90 14.66 -12.38 25.31
CA GLY A 90 14.30 -11.20 24.54
C GLY A 90 14.92 -11.19 23.13
N LEU A 91 14.60 -10.16 22.33
CA LEU A 91 15.09 -10.01 20.94
C LEU A 91 16.62 -9.93 20.83
N MET A 92 17.30 -9.44 21.86
CA MET A 92 18.77 -9.38 21.92
C MET A 92 19.41 -10.61 22.61
N MET A 93 18.64 -11.71 22.76
CA MET A 93 19.08 -12.92 23.47
C MET A 93 19.45 -12.65 24.94
N GLU A 94 18.93 -11.56 25.51
CA GLU A 94 19.02 -11.27 26.93
C GLU A 94 17.95 -12.04 27.70
N GLU A 95 18.27 -12.41 28.94
CA GLU A 95 17.32 -13.07 29.83
C GLU A 95 16.27 -12.06 30.27
N TRP A 96 15.01 -12.53 30.29
CA TRP A 96 13.87 -11.73 30.68
C TRP A 96 14.03 -11.13 32.08
N SER A 97 13.74 -9.85 32.19
CA SER A 97 13.71 -9.09 33.44
C SER A 97 12.31 -8.51 33.70
N PRO A 98 11.94 -8.22 34.95
CA PRO A 98 10.67 -7.56 35.28
C PRO A 98 10.48 -6.20 34.59
N ASP A 99 11.56 -5.54 34.17
CA ASP A 99 11.48 -4.29 33.41
C ASP A 99 10.93 -4.51 31.99
N ASP A 100 11.10 -5.70 31.41
CA ASP A 100 10.51 -6.08 30.10
C ASP A 100 8.99 -6.22 30.15
N LEU A 101 8.42 -6.32 31.36
CA LEU A 101 6.98 -6.37 31.58
C LEU A 101 6.33 -5.01 31.24
N LYS A 102 7.06 -3.89 31.36
CA LYS A 102 6.61 -2.57 30.88
C LYS A 102 6.44 -2.54 29.35
N GLU A 103 7.26 -3.31 28.64
CA GLU A 103 7.20 -3.44 27.18
C GLU A 103 6.03 -4.34 26.72
N TRP A 104 5.67 -5.36 27.53
CA TRP A 104 4.56 -6.29 27.27
C TRP A 104 3.21 -5.84 27.83
N GLY A 105 3.21 -4.93 28.82
CA GLY A 105 2.05 -4.47 29.56
C GLY A 105 2.14 -3.00 29.98
N GLY A 106 1.67 -2.13 29.08
CA GLY A 106 0.93 -0.92 29.48
C GLY A 106 1.71 0.23 30.13
N GLU A 107 2.69 0.80 29.44
CA GLU A 107 3.00 2.24 29.57
C GLU A 107 2.33 3.08 28.46
N GLY A 108 1.34 2.52 27.75
CA GLY A 108 0.32 3.30 27.06
C GLY A 108 -0.90 3.44 27.97
N PRO A 109 -1.42 4.65 28.25
CA PRO A 109 -2.59 4.83 29.09
C PRO A 109 -3.70 3.86 28.66
N LEU A 110 -4.29 3.14 29.62
CA LEU A 110 -5.50 2.32 29.47
C LEU A 110 -6.74 3.12 29.02
N LEU A 111 -6.53 4.35 28.54
CA LEU A 111 -7.49 5.39 28.18
C LEU A 111 -7.28 5.91 26.74
N GLU A 112 -6.33 5.36 25.97
CA GLU A 112 -6.12 5.82 24.59
C GLU A 112 -7.28 5.39 23.67
N PRO A 113 -7.90 6.32 22.93
CA PRO A 113 -9.06 6.02 22.11
C PRO A 113 -8.70 5.08 20.96
N VAL A 114 -9.40 3.94 20.84
CA VAL A 114 -9.24 2.94 19.75
C VAL A 114 -9.27 3.58 18.36
N GLU A 115 -10.01 4.67 18.20
CA GLU A 115 -10.14 5.43 16.95
C GLU A 115 -8.88 6.22 16.55
N ALA A 116 -7.96 6.48 17.48
CA ALA A 116 -6.66 7.11 17.22
C ALA A 116 -5.60 6.09 16.79
N LYS A 117 -5.85 4.78 16.99
CA LYS A 117 -4.94 3.73 16.54
C LYS A 117 -4.91 3.66 15.02
N VAL A 118 -3.71 3.53 14.46
CA VAL A 118 -3.55 3.28 13.03
C VAL A 118 -4.04 1.87 12.73
N ALA A 119 -5.11 1.76 11.94
CA ALA A 119 -5.65 0.48 11.53
C ALA A 119 -4.66 -0.25 10.60
N LYS A 120 -4.26 -1.48 10.93
CA LYS A 120 -3.37 -2.28 10.05
C LYS A 120 -3.97 -2.49 8.66
N SER A 121 -5.30 -2.68 8.59
CA SER A 121 -6.03 -2.79 7.32
C SER A 121 -5.92 -1.53 6.45
N GLN A 122 -5.81 -0.34 7.05
CA GLN A 122 -5.57 0.90 6.31
C GLN A 122 -4.18 0.89 5.67
N ILE A 123 -3.14 0.47 6.42
CA ILE A 123 -1.77 0.40 5.90
C ILE A 123 -1.71 -0.59 4.73
N PHE A 124 -2.15 -1.83 4.94
CA PHE A 124 -2.12 -2.85 3.88
C PHE A 124 -3.03 -2.50 2.70
N GLY A 125 -4.21 -1.93 2.96
CA GLY A 125 -5.12 -1.45 1.92
C GLY A 125 -4.48 -0.36 1.06
N SER A 126 -3.79 0.61 1.68
CA SER A 126 -3.08 1.66 0.95
C SER A 126 -1.93 1.13 0.11
N LEU A 127 -1.16 0.15 0.60
CA LEU A 127 -0.08 -0.47 -0.15
C LEU A 127 -0.59 -1.32 -1.32
N ILE A 128 -1.67 -2.09 -1.12
CA ILE A 128 -2.31 -2.86 -2.19
C ILE A 128 -2.85 -1.91 -3.26
N TRP A 129 -3.53 -0.84 -2.84
CA TRP A 129 -3.99 0.20 -3.74
C TRP A 129 -2.83 0.82 -4.52
N MET A 130 -1.70 1.11 -3.86
CA MET A 130 -0.47 1.61 -4.48
C MET A 130 0.01 0.69 -5.59
N VAL A 131 0.10 -0.62 -5.32
CA VAL A 131 0.51 -1.61 -6.32
C VAL A 131 -0.44 -1.60 -7.53
N ILE A 132 -1.75 -1.56 -7.28
CA ILE A 132 -2.77 -1.59 -8.34
C ILE A 132 -2.67 -0.34 -9.22
N TRP A 133 -2.76 0.86 -8.65
CA TRP A 133 -2.78 2.08 -9.46
C TRP A 133 -1.45 2.30 -10.18
N THR A 134 -0.32 1.95 -9.55
CA THR A 134 1.01 2.06 -10.17
C THR A 134 1.13 1.11 -11.37
N THR A 135 0.69 -0.14 -11.22
CA THR A 135 0.75 -1.14 -12.31
C THR A 135 -0.13 -0.70 -13.49
N VAL A 136 -1.34 -0.19 -13.20
CA VAL A 136 -2.26 0.34 -14.22
C VAL A 136 -1.65 1.56 -14.91
N TYR A 137 -1.03 2.47 -14.18
CA TYR A 137 -0.40 3.68 -14.74
C TYR A 137 0.70 3.34 -15.76
N PHE A 138 1.62 2.43 -15.40
CA PHE A 138 2.73 2.06 -16.26
C PHE A 138 2.36 1.13 -17.42
N ASN A 139 1.13 0.61 -17.45
CA ASN A 139 0.60 -0.23 -18.53
C ASN A 139 -0.74 0.30 -19.06
N ALA A 140 -1.00 1.61 -18.96
CA ALA A 140 -2.31 2.17 -19.26
C ALA A 140 -2.74 1.96 -20.72
N ASP A 141 -1.78 1.95 -21.64
CA ASP A 141 -1.99 1.67 -23.07
C ASP A 141 -2.42 0.25 -23.40
N LYS A 142 -2.26 -0.70 -22.48
CA LYS A 142 -2.65 -2.11 -22.68
C LYS A 142 -3.97 -2.45 -22.02
N VAL A 143 -4.35 -1.67 -21.02
CA VAL A 143 -5.44 -1.99 -20.09
C VAL A 143 -6.60 -1.00 -20.21
N LEU A 144 -6.28 0.27 -20.45
CA LEU A 144 -7.27 1.35 -20.58
C LEU A 144 -7.46 1.66 -22.06
N GLY A 145 -8.31 0.86 -22.71
CA GLY A 145 -8.60 0.97 -24.13
C GLY A 145 -10.02 0.59 -24.48
N ILE A 146 -10.34 0.75 -25.77
CA ILE A 146 -11.57 0.22 -26.36
C ILE A 146 -11.34 -1.24 -26.72
N TYR A 147 -12.26 -2.09 -26.27
CA TYR A 147 -12.32 -3.50 -26.64
C TYR A 147 -13.51 -3.72 -27.58
N THR A 148 -13.30 -4.43 -28.68
CA THR A 148 -14.35 -4.81 -29.62
C THR A 148 -14.55 -6.32 -29.58
N ASP A 149 -15.80 -6.76 -29.61
CA ASP A 149 -16.15 -8.17 -29.73
C ASP A 149 -16.25 -8.55 -31.20
N ASP A 150 -15.38 -9.45 -31.67
CA ASP A 150 -15.38 -9.97 -33.03
C ASP A 150 -16.04 -11.36 -33.15
N GLY A 151 -16.66 -11.86 -32.08
CA GLY A 151 -17.28 -13.18 -32.01
C GLY A 151 -16.35 -14.29 -31.53
N GLU A 152 -15.04 -14.05 -31.44
CA GLU A 152 -14.06 -14.94 -30.81
C GLU A 152 -13.59 -14.44 -29.43
N GLY A 153 -13.98 -13.21 -29.06
CA GLY A 153 -13.70 -12.61 -27.77
C GLY A 153 -13.53 -11.09 -27.85
N LEU A 154 -13.26 -10.47 -26.72
CA LEU A 154 -12.92 -9.06 -26.65
C LEU A 154 -11.47 -8.85 -27.10
N ARG A 155 -11.26 -8.16 -28.23
CA ARG A 155 -9.94 -7.77 -28.71
C ARG A 155 -9.66 -6.30 -28.42
N PHE A 156 -8.43 -6.02 -27.99
CA PHE A 156 -7.96 -4.65 -27.77
C PHE A 156 -7.82 -3.93 -29.11
N GLN A 157 -8.45 -2.76 -29.25
CA GLN A 157 -8.44 -2.01 -30.50
C GLN A 157 -7.56 -0.76 -30.43
N MET A 158 -7.75 0.06 -29.40
CA MET A 158 -7.00 1.31 -29.24
C MET A 158 -6.91 1.73 -27.78
N ALA A 159 -5.79 2.34 -27.41
CA ALA A 159 -5.55 2.89 -26.08
C ALA A 159 -6.24 4.25 -25.89
N VAL A 160 -6.79 4.49 -24.70
CA VAL A 160 -7.34 5.79 -24.28
C VAL A 160 -6.22 6.82 -24.12
N PHE A 161 -5.13 6.39 -23.47
CA PHE A 161 -4.02 7.26 -23.08
C PHE A 161 -2.83 7.12 -24.01
N ASN A 162 -2.09 8.21 -24.17
CA ASN A 162 -0.77 8.22 -24.79
C ASN A 162 0.28 7.80 -23.76
N GLN A 163 0.84 6.60 -23.90
CA GLN A 163 1.81 6.04 -22.95
C GLN A 163 3.11 6.82 -22.90
N GLU A 164 3.58 7.38 -24.01
CA GLU A 164 4.80 8.20 -24.03
C GLU A 164 4.63 9.44 -23.16
N VAL A 165 3.44 10.06 -23.21
CA VAL A 165 3.10 11.21 -22.36
C VAL A 165 2.99 10.79 -20.91
N LEU A 166 2.31 9.69 -20.59
CA LEU A 166 2.25 9.18 -19.22
C LEU A 166 3.66 8.91 -18.67
N VAL A 167 4.45 8.08 -19.33
CA VAL A 167 5.80 7.70 -18.88
C VAL A 167 6.72 8.92 -18.76
N SER A 168 6.51 10.01 -19.52
CA SER A 168 7.29 11.24 -19.32
C SER A 168 7.19 11.84 -17.90
N TYR A 169 6.10 11.55 -17.17
CA TYR A 169 5.89 11.96 -15.77
C TYR A 169 6.39 10.95 -14.74
N TRP A 170 7.08 9.88 -15.14
CA TRP A 170 7.58 8.85 -14.22
C TRP A 170 8.36 9.39 -13.02
N PRO A 171 9.16 10.49 -13.08
CA PRO A 171 9.86 10.99 -11.89
C PRO A 171 8.89 11.50 -10.81
N PHE A 172 7.78 12.13 -11.22
CA PHE A 172 6.74 12.60 -10.30
C PHE A 172 5.95 11.43 -9.69
N ILE A 173 5.68 10.40 -10.49
CA ILE A 173 5.03 9.18 -10.00
C ILE A 173 5.94 8.42 -9.03
N ALA A 174 7.24 8.31 -9.34
CA ALA A 174 8.22 7.73 -8.42
C ALA A 174 8.27 8.49 -7.10
N LEU A 175 8.19 9.83 -7.12
CA LEU A 175 8.09 10.65 -5.92
C LEU A 175 6.83 10.31 -5.10
N VAL A 176 5.67 10.21 -5.74
CA VAL A 176 4.41 9.83 -5.08
C VAL A 176 4.52 8.46 -4.41
N ILE A 177 5.06 7.45 -5.13
CA ILE A 177 5.26 6.10 -4.61
C ILE A 177 6.18 6.12 -3.38
N VAL A 178 7.30 6.85 -3.43
CA VAL A 178 8.24 6.97 -2.30
C VAL A 178 7.58 7.64 -1.10
N LEU A 179 6.76 8.67 -1.32
CA LEU A 179 6.02 9.35 -0.25
C LEU A 179 4.95 8.45 0.37
N GLU A 180 4.17 7.73 -0.42
CA GLU A 180 3.17 6.77 0.06
C GLU A 180 3.83 5.64 0.86
N LEU A 181 4.94 5.09 0.38
CA LEU A 181 5.69 4.05 1.07
C LEU A 181 6.25 4.56 2.41
N SER A 182 6.82 5.77 2.41
CA SER A 182 7.33 6.42 3.63
C SER A 182 6.21 6.66 4.64
N LEU A 183 5.02 7.05 4.17
CA LEU A 183 3.84 7.24 5.01
C LEU A 183 3.38 5.92 5.62
N ALA A 184 3.31 4.84 4.84
CA ALA A 184 2.95 3.51 5.34
C ALA A 184 3.93 3.01 6.42
N ILE A 185 5.25 3.21 6.22
CA ILE A 185 6.28 2.85 7.20
C ILE A 185 6.12 3.68 8.47
N TRP A 186 5.89 4.99 8.36
CA TRP A 186 5.70 5.84 9.54
C TRP A 186 4.41 5.49 10.28
N GLN A 187 3.31 5.25 9.57
CA GLN A 187 2.06 4.75 10.14
C GLN A 187 2.26 3.44 10.92
N TRP A 188 3.03 2.50 10.36
CA TRP A 188 3.36 1.24 11.00
C TRP A 188 4.15 1.44 12.30
N ARG A 189 5.18 2.30 12.27
CA ARG A 189 6.06 2.53 13.42
C ARG A 189 5.41 3.40 14.51
N ALA A 190 4.57 4.36 14.12
CA ALA A 190 3.90 5.25 15.07
C ALA A 190 2.80 4.54 15.85
N GLY A 191 2.07 3.60 15.23
CA GLY A 191 0.96 2.87 15.86
C GLY A 191 -0.30 3.71 16.13
N TYR A 192 -0.15 5.02 16.35
CA TYR A 192 -1.21 5.98 16.64
C TYR A 192 -1.08 7.27 15.81
N TRP A 193 -2.22 7.91 15.57
CA TRP A 193 -2.29 9.19 14.89
C TRP A 193 -1.85 10.32 15.82
N ASN A 194 -0.82 11.05 15.42
CA ASN A 194 -0.42 12.32 16.03
C ASN A 194 -0.38 13.43 14.97
N TYR A 195 -0.25 14.68 15.40
CA TYR A 195 -0.28 15.83 14.48
C TYR A 195 0.87 15.81 13.45
N ARG A 196 2.04 15.25 13.80
CA ARG A 196 3.17 15.12 12.86
C ARG A 196 2.83 14.15 11.73
N LEU A 197 2.27 12.98 12.07
CA LEU A 197 1.82 11.98 11.10
C LEU A 197 0.66 12.50 10.23
N ALA A 198 -0.30 13.22 10.83
CA ALA A 198 -1.40 13.84 10.10
C ALA A 198 -0.92 14.90 9.10
N THR A 199 0.06 15.71 9.49
CA THR A 199 0.65 16.73 8.61
C THR A 199 1.44 16.11 7.47
N PHE A 200 2.20 15.05 7.74
CA PHE A 200 2.90 14.31 6.70
C PHE A 200 1.94 13.63 5.71
N ASN A 201 0.88 12.99 6.22
CA ASN A 201 -0.20 12.46 5.39
C ASN A 201 -0.81 13.55 4.50
N ALA A 202 -1.06 14.74 5.04
CA ALA A 202 -1.59 15.85 4.26
C ALA A 202 -0.64 16.34 3.17
N ALA A 203 0.66 16.37 3.44
CA ALA A 203 1.67 16.68 2.44
C ALA A 203 1.67 15.63 1.32
N VAL A 204 1.66 14.33 1.66
CA VAL A 204 1.58 13.24 0.68
C VAL A 204 0.34 13.38 -0.20
N GLN A 205 -0.84 13.53 0.39
CA GLN A 205 -2.10 13.69 -0.34
C GLN A 205 -2.10 14.91 -1.26
N THR A 206 -1.55 16.04 -0.78
CA THR A 206 -1.44 17.27 -1.58
C THR A 206 -0.51 17.07 -2.78
N VAL A 207 0.67 16.47 -2.57
CA VAL A 207 1.62 16.19 -3.65
C VAL A 207 1.00 15.24 -4.67
N SER A 208 0.36 14.15 -4.22
CA SER A 208 -0.33 13.21 -5.11
C SER A 208 -1.37 13.91 -5.99
N VAL A 209 -2.27 14.70 -5.39
CA VAL A 209 -3.29 15.46 -6.13
C VAL A 209 -2.66 16.41 -7.14
N LEU A 210 -1.61 17.16 -6.77
CA LEU A 210 -0.93 18.08 -7.68
C LEU A 210 -0.31 17.36 -8.88
N VAL A 211 0.33 16.21 -8.65
CA VAL A 211 0.90 15.38 -9.72
C VAL A 211 -0.18 14.86 -10.66
N PHE A 212 -1.29 14.34 -10.12
CA PHE A 212 -2.40 13.88 -10.94
C PHE A 212 -3.07 15.02 -11.73
N VAL A 213 -3.28 16.19 -11.12
CA VAL A 213 -3.80 17.37 -11.85
C VAL A 213 -2.85 17.77 -12.98
N LEU A 214 -1.54 17.78 -12.74
CA LEU A 214 -0.53 18.08 -13.76
C LEU A 214 -0.60 17.12 -14.96
N ILE A 215 -0.79 15.82 -14.71
CA ILE A 215 -0.90 14.80 -15.75
C ILE A 215 -2.21 14.95 -16.51
N PHE A 216 -3.35 14.99 -15.81
CA PHE A 216 -4.69 15.01 -16.40
C PHE A 216 -5.03 16.31 -17.14
N THR A 217 -4.33 17.41 -16.85
CA THR A 217 -4.48 18.67 -17.59
C THR A 217 -3.59 18.76 -18.83
N ASN A 218 -2.72 17.78 -19.08
CA ASN A 218 -1.89 17.74 -20.28
C ASN A 218 -2.77 17.48 -21.51
N SER A 219 -2.78 18.44 -22.45
CA SER A 219 -3.60 18.36 -23.66
C SER A 219 -3.21 17.21 -24.61
N LYS A 220 -2.02 16.62 -24.46
CA LYS A 220 -1.51 15.47 -25.22
C LYS A 220 -1.73 14.13 -24.51
N LEU A 221 -2.36 14.11 -23.34
CA LEU A 221 -2.58 12.90 -22.56
C LEU A 221 -3.41 11.83 -23.31
N LEU A 222 -4.44 12.26 -24.04
CA LEU A 222 -5.26 11.35 -24.84
C LEU A 222 -4.52 10.93 -26.11
N ASN A 223 -4.60 9.64 -26.44
CA ASN A 223 -4.11 9.11 -27.72
C ASN A 223 -4.81 9.85 -28.89
N PRO A 224 -4.07 10.34 -29.90
CA PRO A 224 -4.65 10.98 -31.08
C PRO A 224 -5.71 10.13 -31.79
N GLU A 225 -5.52 8.82 -31.91
CA GLU A 225 -6.47 7.91 -32.56
C GLU A 225 -7.78 7.81 -31.77
N PHE A 226 -7.68 7.68 -30.45
CA PHE A 226 -8.83 7.67 -29.56
C PHE A 226 -9.59 9.01 -29.60
N ARG A 227 -8.88 10.13 -29.71
CA ARG A 227 -9.51 11.45 -29.88
C ARG A 227 -10.27 11.54 -31.19
N GLN A 228 -9.71 11.02 -32.28
CA GLN A 228 -10.35 11.00 -33.59
C GLN A 228 -11.62 10.13 -33.55
N PHE A 229 -11.51 8.93 -32.97
CA PHE A 229 -12.64 8.03 -32.76
C PHE A 229 -13.83 8.71 -32.05
N LEU A 230 -13.56 9.51 -31.02
CA LEU A 230 -14.61 10.24 -30.29
C LEU A 230 -15.25 11.36 -31.12
N THR A 231 -14.44 12.08 -31.89
CA THR A 231 -14.96 13.09 -32.82
C THR A 231 -15.89 12.45 -33.84
N ASP A 232 -15.50 11.30 -34.40
CA ASP A 232 -16.27 10.62 -35.44
C ASP A 232 -17.53 9.94 -34.88
N THR A 233 -17.47 9.37 -33.67
CA THR A 233 -18.59 8.62 -33.06
C THR A 233 -19.57 9.52 -32.31
N PHE A 234 -19.08 10.53 -31.60
CA PHE A 234 -19.87 11.37 -30.68
C PHE A 234 -19.92 12.85 -31.06
N GLY A 235 -19.31 13.25 -32.19
CA GLY A 235 -19.29 14.64 -32.65
C GLY A 235 -18.37 15.56 -31.84
N GLY A 236 -17.50 15.01 -30.99
CA GLY A 236 -16.50 15.75 -30.23
C GLY A 236 -16.07 15.06 -28.92
N SER A 237 -15.15 15.71 -28.18
CA SER A 237 -14.56 15.15 -26.95
C SER A 237 -15.10 15.77 -25.65
N THR A 238 -16.17 16.59 -25.71
CA THR A 238 -16.70 17.33 -24.55
C THR A 238 -17.10 16.42 -23.39
N ALA A 239 -17.68 15.25 -23.69
CA ALA A 239 -18.06 14.26 -22.68
C ALA A 239 -16.85 13.77 -21.86
N LEU A 240 -15.68 13.59 -22.49
CA LEU A 240 -14.47 13.22 -21.78
C LEU A 240 -13.94 14.32 -20.87
N THR A 241 -14.07 15.59 -21.27
CA THR A 241 -13.70 16.71 -20.40
C THR A 241 -14.49 16.68 -19.09
N TRP A 242 -15.79 16.37 -19.16
CA TRP A 242 -16.62 16.18 -17.97
C TRP A 242 -16.24 14.94 -17.15
N ILE A 243 -15.89 13.82 -17.81
CA ILE A 243 -15.44 12.61 -17.12
C ILE A 243 -14.13 12.86 -16.38
N PHE A 244 -13.11 13.41 -17.04
CA PHE A 244 -11.82 13.72 -16.40
C PHE A 244 -11.95 14.80 -15.33
N GLY A 245 -12.78 15.84 -15.57
CA GLY A 245 -13.12 16.82 -14.55
C GLY A 245 -13.77 16.17 -13.32
N GLY A 246 -14.71 15.25 -13.53
CA GLY A 246 -15.34 14.47 -12.47
C GLY A 246 -14.35 13.60 -11.68
N ILE A 247 -13.46 12.89 -12.37
CA ILE A 247 -12.41 12.07 -11.74
C ILE A 247 -11.50 12.95 -10.88
N LEU A 248 -11.05 14.10 -11.39
CA LEU A 248 -10.22 15.04 -10.63
C LEU A 248 -10.94 15.58 -9.40
N ILE A 249 -12.23 15.93 -9.52
CA ILE A 249 -13.04 16.39 -8.39
C ILE A 249 -13.16 15.29 -7.33
N ILE A 250 -13.47 14.05 -7.73
CA ILE A 250 -13.57 12.91 -6.80
C ILE A 250 -12.25 12.69 -6.08
N MET A 251 -11.13 12.74 -6.80
CA MET A 251 -9.80 12.58 -6.23
C MET A 251 -9.46 13.71 -5.24
N ILE A 252 -9.75 14.97 -5.58
CA ILE A 252 -9.54 16.12 -4.69
C ILE A 252 -10.38 15.98 -3.42
N VAL A 253 -11.67 15.64 -3.56
CA VAL A 253 -12.57 15.44 -2.42
C VAL A 253 -12.12 14.27 -1.56
N GLY A 254 -11.67 13.17 -2.16
CA GLY A 254 -11.09 12.02 -1.46
C GLY A 254 -9.86 12.40 -0.64
N ALA A 255 -8.90 13.10 -1.26
CA ALA A 255 -7.69 13.59 -0.59
C ALA A 255 -8.03 14.55 0.58
N LEU A 256 -8.97 15.48 0.38
CA LEU A 256 -9.44 16.37 1.45
C LEU A 256 -10.10 15.59 2.59
N SER A 257 -10.92 14.58 2.27
CA SER A 257 -11.55 13.70 3.26
C SER A 257 -10.49 12.97 4.09
N ASP A 258 -9.47 12.40 3.44
CA ASP A 258 -8.39 11.69 4.12
C ASP A 258 -7.54 12.61 5.01
N ILE A 259 -7.27 13.84 4.55
CA ILE A 259 -6.61 14.87 5.35
C ILE A 259 -7.42 15.18 6.62
N ILE A 260 -8.70 15.48 6.45
CA ILE A 260 -9.61 15.81 7.56
C ILE A 260 -9.70 14.65 8.55
N GLN A 261 -9.81 13.41 8.06
CA GLN A 261 -9.84 12.22 8.90
C GLN A 261 -8.53 12.03 9.67
N GLY A 262 -7.38 12.23 9.03
CA GLY A 262 -6.07 12.15 9.69
C GLY A 262 -5.94 13.13 10.85
N TYR A 263 -6.31 14.39 10.65
CA TYR A 263 -6.31 15.40 11.72
C TYR A 263 -7.35 15.12 12.81
N ARG A 264 -8.56 14.63 12.45
CA ARG A 264 -9.58 14.23 13.44
C ARG A 264 -9.08 13.09 14.34
N ARG A 265 -8.40 12.09 13.79
CA ARG A 265 -7.82 10.98 14.56
C ARG A 265 -6.68 11.47 15.45
N ALA A 266 -5.82 12.35 14.94
CA ALA A 266 -4.75 12.97 15.73
C ALA A 266 -5.28 13.80 16.90
N ALA A 267 -6.34 14.56 16.70
CA ALA A 267 -6.97 15.35 17.77
C ALA A 267 -7.56 14.49 18.89
N LYS A 268 -8.03 13.27 18.57
CA LYS A 268 -8.52 12.32 19.58
C LYS A 268 -7.36 11.74 20.41
N SER A 269 -6.21 11.49 19.79
CA SER A 269 -5.00 11.05 20.51
C SER A 269 -4.53 12.10 21.54
N GLY A 270 -4.43 13.37 21.12
CA GLY A 270 -3.95 14.45 22.01
C GLY A 270 -4.88 14.79 23.18
N LYS A 271 -6.18 14.41 23.13
CA LYS A 271 -7.12 14.57 24.25
C LYS A 271 -6.90 13.53 25.36
N SER A 272 -6.27 12.41 25.06
CA SER A 272 -5.94 11.37 26.04
C SER A 272 -4.74 11.73 26.92
N GLU A 273 -3.91 12.69 26.48
CA GLU A 273 -2.69 13.14 27.18
C GLU A 273 -2.94 14.34 28.12
N ALA A 274 -4.14 14.93 28.10
CA ALA A 274 -4.46 16.04 29.00
C ALA A 274 -4.74 15.51 30.42
N PRO A 275 -4.04 16.01 31.46
CA PRO A 275 -4.32 15.60 32.84
C PRO A 275 -5.78 15.97 33.17
N LEU A 276 -6.51 15.00 33.72
CA LEU A 276 -7.82 15.23 34.33
C LEU A 276 -7.60 16.22 35.49
N GLY A 277 -8.05 17.46 35.30
CA GLY A 277 -8.05 18.49 36.33
C GLY A 277 -9.06 18.23 37.43
#